data_AF-A0A7I7KZP8-F1
#
_entry.id   AF-A0A7I7KZP8-F1
#
_cell.length_a   1.000
_cell.length_b   1.000
_cell.length_c   1.000
_cell.angle_alpha   90.00
_cell.angle_beta   90.00
_cell.angle_gamma   90.00
#
_symmetry.space_group_name_H-M   'P 1'
#
loop_
_entity.id
_entity.type
_entity.pdbx_description
1 polymer ?
#
loop_
_entity_poly.entity_id
_entity_poly.type
_entity_poly.pdbx_seq_one_letter_code
_entity_poly.pdbx_strand_id
1 'polypeptide(L)'
;MDFEGAHARDLMSLVHRALRSDDVDKGSLCTAAIKVIDNPPRDGVLRSLADHVCQSVFDWACFDGSPARLEGVVKGYETAAVALKALQVEHGLGTLRH
;
A
#
# COMPACT_ATOMS: atom_id res chain seq x y z
N MET A 1 12.64 -6.57 10.50
CA MET A 1 11.48 -7.42 10.15
C MET A 1 10.69 -6.72 9.05
N ASP A 2 10.10 -7.45 8.10
CA ASP A 2 9.23 -6.85 7.06
C ASP A 2 7.85 -6.54 7.68
N PHE A 3 7.56 -5.26 7.88
CA PHE A 3 6.33 -4.79 8.54
C PHE A 3 5.21 -4.48 7.54
N GLU A 4 5.59 -4.09 6.32
CA GLU A 4 4.72 -3.76 5.20
C GLU A 4 4.23 -5.05 4.50
N GLY A 5 5.14 -6.02 4.30
CA GLY A 5 4.83 -7.26 3.60
C GLY A 5 4.97 -7.15 2.09
N ALA A 6 5.24 -8.27 1.43
CA ALA A 6 5.45 -8.33 -0.02
C ALA A 6 4.18 -7.97 -0.81
N HIS A 7 3.02 -8.48 -0.40
CA HIS A 7 1.76 -8.25 -1.11
C HIS A 7 1.33 -6.79 -1.11
N ALA A 8 1.55 -6.07 -0.01
CA ALA A 8 1.23 -4.65 0.05
C ALA A 8 2.16 -3.83 -0.86
N ARG A 9 3.46 -4.13 -0.89
CA ARG A 9 4.40 -3.52 -1.85
C ARG A 9 4.04 -3.80 -3.31
N ASP A 10 3.64 -5.03 -3.62
CA ASP A 10 3.19 -5.41 -4.96
C ASP A 10 1.92 -4.65 -5.37
N LEU A 11 0.94 -4.54 -4.47
CA LEU A 11 -0.27 -3.75 -4.68
C LEU A 11 0.08 -2.28 -4.95
N MET A 12 0.93 -1.67 -4.11
CA MET A 12 1.35 -0.30 -4.29
C MET A 12 2.07 -0.09 -5.63
N SER A 13 2.90 -1.03 -6.08
CA SER A 13 3.54 -0.96 -7.39
C SER A 13 2.53 -0.91 -8.54
N LEU A 14 1.49 -1.76 -8.48
CA LEU A 14 0.43 -1.79 -9.50
C LEU A 14 -0.45 -0.53 -9.45
N VAL A 15 -0.77 -0.04 -8.26
CA VAL A 15 -1.54 1.21 -8.09
C VAL A 15 -0.78 2.41 -8.66
N HIS A 16 0.54 2.49 -8.47
CA HIS A 16 1.36 3.53 -9.09
C HIS A 16 1.34 3.49 -10.62
N ARG A 17 1.33 2.29 -11.20
CA ARG A 17 1.17 2.14 -12.65
C ARG A 17 -0.19 2.66 -13.10
N ALA A 18 -1.26 2.29 -12.38
CA ALA A 18 -2.62 2.76 -12.68
C ALA A 18 -2.73 4.30 -12.59
N LEU A 19 -2.07 4.93 -11.61
CA LEU A 19 -2.02 6.40 -11.47
C LEU A 19 -1.27 7.10 -12.61
N ARG A 20 -0.26 6.46 -13.21
CA ARG A 20 0.48 7.01 -14.36
C ARG A 20 -0.26 6.87 -15.69
N SER A 21 -1.51 6.41 -15.67
CA SER A 21 -2.26 6.05 -16.87
C SER A 21 -1.58 4.94 -17.70
N ASP A 22 -0.77 4.10 -17.05
CA ASP A 22 -0.36 2.84 -17.67
C ASP A 22 -1.62 1.96 -17.80
N ASP A 23 -1.71 1.17 -18.88
CA ASP A 23 -2.76 0.17 -19.05
C ASP A 23 -2.56 -0.93 -17.98
N VAL A 24 -3.30 -0.81 -16.88
CA VAL A 24 -3.33 -1.78 -15.80
C VAL A 24 -4.67 -2.51 -15.87
N ASP A 25 -4.58 -3.81 -16.12
CA ASP A 25 -5.72 -4.70 -16.06
C ASP A 25 -6.42 -4.61 -14.69
N LYS A 26 -7.71 -4.27 -14.71
CA LYS A 26 -8.55 -4.14 -13.51
C LYS A 26 -8.53 -5.43 -12.69
N GLY A 27 -8.56 -6.59 -13.35
CA GLY A 27 -8.53 -7.90 -12.70
C GLY A 27 -7.24 -8.14 -11.90
N SER A 28 -6.11 -7.74 -12.46
CA SER A 28 -4.79 -7.84 -11.83
C SER A 28 -4.67 -6.95 -10.60
N LEU A 29 -5.21 -5.73 -10.66
CA LEU A 29 -5.22 -4.81 -9.52
C LEU A 29 -6.14 -5.33 -8.39
N CYS A 30 -7.34 -5.81 -8.72
CA CYS A 30 -8.25 -6.43 -7.75
C CYS A 30 -7.66 -7.71 -7.12
N THR A 31 -6.97 -8.53 -7.92
CA THR A 31 -6.30 -9.74 -7.42
C THR A 31 -5.20 -9.40 -6.42
N ALA A 32 -4.44 -8.34 -6.68
CA ALA A 32 -3.43 -7.85 -5.75
C ALA A 32 -4.06 -7.34 -4.45
N ALA A 33 -5.19 -6.64 -4.52
CA ALA A 33 -5.93 -6.20 -3.34
C ALA A 33 -6.42 -7.39 -2.49
N ILE A 34 -7.00 -8.42 -3.11
CA ILE A 34 -7.43 -9.64 -2.40
C ILE A 34 -6.25 -10.30 -1.67
N LYS A 35 -5.08 -10.40 -2.31
CA LYS A 35 -3.88 -10.97 -1.66
C LYS A 35 -3.45 -10.18 -0.43
N VAL A 36 -3.64 -8.86 -0.42
CA VAL A 36 -3.37 -8.00 0.75
C VAL A 36 -4.40 -8.22 1.85
N ILE A 37 -5.68 -8.42 1.51
CA ILE A 37 -6.72 -8.77 2.49
C ILE A 37 -6.41 -10.12 3.15
N ASP A 38 -6.02 -11.11 2.37
CA ASP A 38 -5.65 -12.44 2.88
C ASP A 38 -4.35 -12.41 3.71
N ASN A 39 -3.43 -11.50 3.38
CA ASN A 39 -2.11 -11.40 3.98
C ASN A 39 -1.77 -9.93 4.30
N PRO A 40 -2.43 -9.35 5.33
CA PRO A 40 -2.31 -7.94 5.63
C PRO A 40 -0.91 -7.58 6.18
N PRO A 41 -0.52 -6.30 6.09
CA PRO A 41 0.65 -5.78 6.79
C PRO A 41 0.64 -6.16 8.28
N ARG A 42 1.82 -6.45 8.82
CA ARG A 42 1.98 -6.81 10.24
C ARG A 42 1.74 -5.60 11.13
N ASP A 43 2.20 -4.43 10.70
CA ASP A 43 1.97 -3.18 11.40
C ASP A 43 0.48 -2.80 11.39
N GLY A 44 -0.04 -2.37 12.54
CA GLY A 44 -1.47 -2.08 12.71
C GLY A 44 -1.91 -0.83 11.94
N VAL A 45 -1.06 0.18 11.79
CA VAL A 45 -1.36 1.39 11.02
C VAL A 45 -1.37 1.06 9.54
N LEU A 46 -0.35 0.33 9.05
CA LEU A 46 -0.31 -0.10 7.65
C LEU A 46 -1.45 -1.04 7.29
N ARG A 47 -1.90 -1.88 8.22
CA ARG A 47 -3.06 -2.75 7.97
C ARG A 47 -4.32 -1.95 7.69
N SER A 48 -4.66 -1.01 8.57
CA SER A 48 -5.84 -0.16 8.38
C SER A 48 -5.75 0.67 7.10
N LEU A 49 -4.56 1.17 6.76
CA LEU A 49 -4.36 1.92 5.51
C LEU A 49 -4.43 1.00 4.29
N ALA A 50 -3.92 -0.23 4.38
CA ALA A 50 -4.02 -1.23 3.31
C ALA A 50 -5.48 -1.60 3.03
N ASP A 51 -6.33 -1.71 4.06
CA ASP A 51 -7.76 -1.96 3.88
C ASP A 51 -8.42 -0.82 3.09
N HIS A 52 -8.09 0.43 3.41
CA HIS A 52 -8.55 1.58 2.63
C HIS A 52 -8.04 1.56 1.19
N VAL A 53 -6.76 1.19 0.96
CA VAL A 53 -6.21 1.05 -0.41
C VAL A 53 -6.99 -0.02 -1.17
N CYS A 54 -7.26 -1.17 -0.56
CA CYS A 54 -8.01 -2.26 -1.19
C CYS A 54 -9.43 -1.80 -1.57
N GLN A 55 -10.12 -1.10 -0.67
CA GLN A 55 -11.44 -0.54 -0.96
C GLN A 55 -11.39 0.46 -2.14
N SER A 56 -10.42 1.38 -2.13
CA SER A 56 -10.23 2.33 -3.23
C SER A 56 -9.89 1.67 -4.56
N VAL A 57 -9.19 0.53 -4.55
CA VAL A 57 -8.91 -0.28 -5.74
C VAL A 57 -10.19 -0.89 -6.30
N PHE A 58 -11.07 -1.43 -5.46
CA PHE A 58 -12.36 -1.94 -5.94
C PHE A 58 -13.24 -0.81 -6.49
N ASP A 59 -13.27 0.34 -5.80
CA ASP A 59 -13.99 1.53 -6.30
C ASP A 59 -13.40 1.99 -7.65
N TRP A 60 -12.07 2.06 -7.78
CA TRP A 60 -11.40 2.42 -9.02
C TRP A 60 -11.79 1.47 -10.17
N ALA A 61 -11.81 0.16 -9.93
CA ALA A 61 -12.21 -0.82 -10.94
C ALA A 61 -13.69 -0.67 -11.34
N CYS A 62 -14.57 -0.36 -10.39
CA CYS A 62 -16.01 -0.13 -10.62
C CYS A 62 -16.31 1.18 -11.37
N PHE A 63 -15.55 2.25 -11.10
CA PHE A 63 -15.78 3.60 -11.65
C PHE A 63 -14.82 3.95 -12.79
N ASP A 64 -14.61 2.99 -13.69
CA ASP A 64 -13.83 3.11 -14.92
C ASP A 64 -12.40 3.67 -14.78
N GLY A 65 -11.75 3.35 -13.66
CA GLY A 65 -10.33 3.62 -13.50
C GLY A 65 -9.96 5.08 -13.19
N SER A 66 -10.88 5.86 -12.61
CA SER A 66 -10.61 7.26 -12.23
C SER A 66 -9.44 7.38 -11.23
N PRO A 67 -8.28 7.99 -11.59
CA PRO A 67 -7.12 8.08 -10.71
C PRO A 67 -7.37 8.81 -9.39
N ALA A 68 -8.30 9.78 -9.39
CA ALA A 68 -8.70 10.55 -8.21
C ALA A 68 -9.21 9.66 -7.06
N ARG A 69 -9.67 8.43 -7.35
CA ARG A 69 -10.09 7.45 -6.34
C ARG A 69 -8.92 6.81 -5.60
N LEU A 70 -7.72 6.82 -6.17
CA LEU A 70 -6.53 6.16 -5.62
C LEU A 70 -5.56 7.17 -4.98
N GLU A 71 -5.38 8.36 -5.55
CA GLU A 71 -4.31 9.31 -5.17
C GLU A 71 -4.23 9.62 -3.67
N GLY A 72 -5.36 9.95 -3.04
CA GLY A 72 -5.39 10.36 -1.64
C GLY A 72 -5.01 9.23 -0.68
N VAL A 73 -5.50 8.01 -0.96
CA VAL A 73 -5.29 6.85 -0.10
C VAL A 73 -3.88 6.29 -0.28
N VAL A 74 -3.37 6.27 -1.51
CA VAL A 74 -2.00 5.87 -1.85
C VAL A 74 -0.99 6.75 -1.13
N LYS A 75 -1.13 8.07 -1.22
CA LYS A 75 -0.23 9.00 -0.57
C LYS A 75 -0.22 8.84 0.96
N GLY A 76 -1.38 8.56 1.55
CA GLY A 76 -1.52 8.27 2.97
C GLY A 76 -0.77 6.99 3.38
N TYR A 77 -0.94 5.91 2.61
CA TYR A 77 -0.23 4.66 2.81
C TYR A 77 1.30 4.84 2.73
N GLU A 78 1.79 5.48 1.68
CA GLU A 78 3.22 5.71 1.48
C GLU A 78 3.85 6.56 2.58
N THR A 79 3.17 7.63 2.98
CA THR A 79 3.65 8.50 4.06
C THR A 79 3.82 7.72 5.36
N ALA A 80 2.85 6.85 5.69
CA ALA A 80 2.95 5.99 6.86
C ALA A 80 4.06 4.94 6.73
N ALA A 81 4.19 4.29 5.57
CA ALA A 81 5.24 3.30 5.33
C ALA A 81 6.65 3.91 5.45
N VAL A 82 6.86 5.11 4.91
CA VAL A 82 8.12 5.85 5.01
C VAL A 82 8.39 6.28 6.46
N ALA A 83 7.39 6.81 7.17
CA ALA A 83 7.54 7.22 8.56
C ALA A 83 7.91 6.03 9.47
N LEU A 84 7.22 4.90 9.31
CA LEU A 84 7.51 3.67 10.08
C LEU A 84 8.91 3.14 9.77
N LYS A 85 9.35 3.20 8.51
CA LYS A 85 10.70 2.82 8.12
C LYS A 85 11.75 3.69 8.78
N ALA A 86 11.53 5.01 8.84
CA ALA A 86 12.45 5.95 9.50
C ALA A 86 12.56 5.66 11.01
N LEU A 87 11.42 5.44 11.69
CA LEU A 87 11.38 5.13 13.11
C LEU A 87 12.11 3.82 13.48
N GLN A 88 12.11 2.82 12.57
CA GLN A 88 12.89 1.60 12.76
C GLN A 88 14.39 1.83 12.62
N VAL A 89 14.82 2.71 11.72
CA VAL A 89 16.25 3.06 11.57
C VAL A 89 16.74 3.77 12.83
N GLU A 90 15.96 4.68 13.40
CA GLU A 90 16.31 5.40 14.63
C GLU A 90 16.40 4.47 15.85
N HIS A 91 15.44 3.53 16.01
CA HIS A 91 15.53 2.53 17.08
C HIS A 91 16.69 1.55 16.89
N GLY A 92 17.01 1.15 15.65
CA GLY A 92 18.16 0.31 15.35
C GLY A 92 19.49 0.99 15.67
N LEU A 93 19.61 2.29 15.38
CA LEU A 93 20.80 3.09 15.70
C LEU A 93 20.93 3.41 17.19
N GLY A 94 19.82 3.58 17.91
CA GLY A 94 19.82 3.77 19.36
C GLY A 94 20.32 2.55 20.13
N THR A 95 20.11 1.35 19.60
CA THR A 95 20.53 0.08 20.23
C THR A 95 22.02 -0.23 20.02
N LEU A 96 22.67 0.37 19.01
CA LEU A 96 24.11 0.21 18.72
C LEU A 96 24.99 1.24 19.44
N ARG A 97 24.39 2.20 20.17
CA ARG A 97 25.07 3.31 20.85
C ARG A 97 25.15 3.17 22.37
N HIS A 98 24.89 1.98 22.91
CA HIS A 98 25.00 1.65 24.33
C HIS A 98 25.95 0.47 24.58
#